data_AF-A0A529JRS5-F1
#
_entry.id   AF-A0A529JRS5-F1
#
_cell.length_a   1.000
_cell.length_b   1.000
_cell.length_c   1.000
_cell.angle_alpha   90.00
_cell.angle_beta   90.00
_cell.angle_gamma   90.00
#
_symmetry.space_group_name_H-M   'P 1'
#
loop_
_entity.id
_entity.type
_entity.pdbx_description
1 polymer ?
#
loop_
_entity_poly.entity_id
_entity_poly.type
_entity_poly.pdbx_seq_one_letter_code
_entity_poly.pdbx_strand_id
1 'polypeptide(L)'
;GSAARLVLPGWVARFLYRLGDLAAMLGWRPPMRTNAAKEITRGAVGDPSDWISLTGIHPQSLAQFLALNPATVQEKWFAGLYFAKPAIFVVLPFFWIMTGIVSLTTGYGNGIGLMQSTGAG
;
A
#
# COMPACT_ATOMS: atom_id res chain seq x y z
N GLY A 1 -4.31 -23.63 -5.47
CA GLY A 1 -2.85 -23.37 -5.52
C GLY A 1 -2.39 -22.99 -4.13
N SER A 2 -1.29 -23.55 -3.64
CA SER A 2 -0.75 -23.20 -2.32
C SER A 2 -0.40 -21.72 -2.27
N ALA A 3 -1.06 -20.98 -1.38
CA ALA A 3 -0.67 -19.61 -1.07
C ALA A 3 0.67 -19.66 -0.33
N ALA A 4 1.68 -18.93 -0.85
CA ALA A 4 2.96 -18.82 -0.17
C ALA A 4 2.75 -18.11 1.18
N ARG A 5 3.03 -18.82 2.28
CA ARG A 5 2.95 -18.25 3.63
C ARG A 5 4.32 -17.68 3.99
N LEU A 6 4.41 -16.36 3.98
CA LEU A 6 5.59 -15.63 4.43
C LEU A 6 5.43 -15.30 5.92
N VAL A 7 6.35 -15.79 6.75
CA VAL A 7 6.41 -15.43 8.17
C VAL A 7 7.39 -14.27 8.32
N LEU A 8 6.86 -13.09 8.63
CA LEU A 8 7.65 -11.89 8.84
C LEU A 8 7.93 -11.68 10.34
N PRO A 9 9.13 -11.24 10.73
CA PRO A 9 9.37 -10.79 12.09
C PRO A 9 8.42 -9.65 12.48
N GLY A 10 7.91 -9.65 13.71
CA GLY A 10 6.89 -8.68 14.15
C GLY A 10 7.35 -7.22 14.08
N TRP A 11 8.65 -6.94 14.13
CA TRP A 11 9.16 -5.57 13.93
C TRP A 11 9.07 -5.12 12.46
N VAL A 12 9.30 -6.01 11.49
CA VAL A 12 9.14 -5.72 10.06
C VAL A 12 7.69 -5.40 9.76
N ALA A 13 6.77 -6.23 10.26
CA ALA A 13 5.34 -6.00 10.08
C ALA A 13 4.90 -4.64 10.66
N ARG A 14 5.33 -4.33 11.90
CA ARG A 14 5.05 -3.02 12.54
C ARG A 14 5.58 -1.85 11.73
N PHE A 15 6.78 -1.98 11.16
CA PHE A 15 7.36 -0.95 10.30
C PHE A 15 6.52 -0.73 9.03
N LEU A 16 6.14 -1.81 8.33
CA LEU A 16 5.29 -1.73 7.13
C LEU A 16 3.93 -1.08 7.43
N TYR A 17 3.28 -1.45 8.54
CA TYR A 17 2.02 -0.84 8.95
C TYR A 17 2.14 0.66 9.24
N ARG A 18 3.27 1.11 9.82
CA ARG A 18 3.54 2.54 10.05
C ARG A 18 3.80 3.30 8.75
N LEU A 19 4.53 2.71 7.80
CA LEU A 19 4.70 3.30 6.46
C LEU A 19 3.35 3.51 5.77
N GLY A 20 2.41 2.57 5.95
CA GLY A 20 1.05 2.73 5.40
C GLY A 20 0.27 3.89 6.03
N ASP A 21 0.49 4.18 7.31
CA ASP A 21 -0.12 5.37 7.94
C ASP A 21 0.52 6.68 7.44
N LEU A 22 1.84 6.71 7.20
CA LEU A 22 2.50 7.85 6.56
C LEU A 22 1.98 8.08 5.14
N ALA A 23 1.84 7.01 4.35
CA ALA A 23 1.25 7.11 3.02
C ALA A 23 -0.19 7.65 3.06
N ALA A 24 -0.96 7.30 4.10
CA ALA A 24 -2.30 7.84 4.33
C ALA A 24 -2.31 9.33 4.64
N MET A 25 -1.28 9.85 5.33
CA MET A 25 -1.11 11.29 5.52
C MET A 25 -0.80 12.00 4.19
N LEU A 26 -0.15 11.32 3.25
CA LEU A 26 0.15 11.81 1.90
C LEU A 26 -1.02 11.60 0.91
N GLY A 27 -2.22 11.24 1.40
CA GLY A 27 -3.44 11.11 0.61
C GLY A 27 -3.72 9.72 0.02
N TRP A 28 -2.78 8.77 0.07
CA TRP A 28 -3.02 7.39 -0.35
C TRP A 28 -3.49 6.54 0.82
N ARG A 29 -4.66 5.91 0.77
CA ARG A 29 -5.18 5.03 1.83
C ARG A 29 -4.83 3.54 1.56
N PRO A 30 -3.64 3.02 1.94
CA PRO A 30 -3.30 1.61 1.75
C PRO A 30 -4.07 0.70 2.71
N PRO A 31 -4.21 -0.60 2.41
CA PRO A 31 -4.83 -1.59 3.30
C PRO A 31 -3.94 -1.93 4.51
N MET A 32 -2.61 -1.81 4.39
CA MET A 32 -1.68 -2.06 5.49
C MET A 32 -1.57 -0.84 6.41
N ARG A 33 -2.53 -0.69 7.34
CA ARG A 33 -2.51 0.36 8.37
C ARG A 33 -2.49 -0.21 9.79
N THR A 34 -1.97 0.55 10.75
CA THR A 34 -1.87 0.06 12.13
C THR A 34 -3.21 -0.31 12.75
N ASN A 35 -4.31 0.35 12.36
CA ASN A 35 -5.66 -0.04 12.77
C ASN A 35 -6.06 -1.42 12.23
N ALA A 36 -5.74 -1.72 10.97
CA ALA A 36 -6.00 -3.05 10.39
C ALA A 36 -5.18 -4.13 11.13
N ALA A 37 -3.94 -3.85 11.50
CA ALA A 37 -3.12 -4.76 12.28
C ALA A 37 -3.75 -5.10 13.65
N LYS A 38 -4.27 -4.08 14.35
CA LYS A 38 -4.97 -4.25 15.63
C LYS A 38 -6.22 -5.10 15.47
N GLU A 39 -7.02 -4.85 14.44
CA GLU A 39 -8.26 -5.59 14.19
C GLU A 39 -8.00 -7.06 13.84
N ILE A 40 -7.02 -7.32 12.98
CA ILE A 40 -6.59 -8.69 12.65
C ILE A 40 -6.11 -9.44 13.90
N THR A 41 -5.38 -8.75 14.79
CA THR A 41 -4.86 -9.36 16.03
C THR A 41 -5.98 -9.62 17.04
N ARG A 42 -6.97 -8.71 17.12
CA ARG A 42 -8.15 -8.88 17.97
C ARG A 42 -8.97 -10.11 17.54
N GLY A 43 -9.05 -10.34 16.24
CA GLY A 43 -9.86 -11.40 15.64
C GLY A 43 -11.35 -11.05 15.64
N ALA A 44 -12.07 -11.57 14.64
CA ALA A 44 -13.52 -11.45 14.54
C ALA A 44 -14.18 -12.65 15.24
N VAL A 45 -14.15 -12.66 16.57
CA VAL A 45 -14.76 -13.71 17.40
C VAL A 45 -16.14 -13.27 17.87
N GLY A 46 -17.13 -14.15 17.73
CA GLY A 46 -18.50 -13.94 18.19
C GLY A 46 -19.28 -15.26 18.14
N ASP A 47 -20.20 -15.45 19.08
CA ASP A 47 -21.09 -16.62 19.12
C ASP A 47 -22.33 -16.35 18.26
N PRO A 48 -22.54 -17.08 17.15
CA PRO A 48 -23.72 -16.89 16.30
C PRO A 48 -24.97 -17.61 16.82
N SER A 49 -24.89 -18.37 17.92
CA SER A 49 -25.97 -19.29 18.35
C SER A 49 -27.32 -18.61 18.54
N ASP A 50 -27.37 -17.44 19.18
CA ASP A 50 -28.60 -16.69 19.40
C ASP A 50 -29.21 -16.16 18.09
N TRP A 51 -28.36 -15.75 17.15
CA TRP A 51 -28.82 -15.28 15.84
C TRP A 51 -29.35 -16.44 14.98
N ILE A 52 -28.67 -17.59 15.03
CA ILE A 52 -29.10 -18.81 14.35
C ILE A 52 -30.43 -19.29 14.92
N SER A 53 -30.62 -19.26 16.24
CA SER A 53 -31.87 -19.70 16.87
C SER A 53 -33.06 -18.81 16.51
N LEU A 54 -32.84 -17.50 16.34
CA LEU A 54 -33.87 -16.53 15.96
C LEU A 54 -34.21 -16.56 14.47
N THR A 55 -33.24 -16.83 13.60
CA THR A 55 -33.41 -16.70 12.13
C THR A 55 -33.52 -18.03 11.40
N GLY A 56 -33.03 -19.12 11.99
CA GLY A 56 -32.85 -20.42 11.34
C GLY A 56 -31.77 -20.45 10.26
N ILE A 57 -31.02 -19.36 10.06
CA ILE A 57 -30.00 -19.27 9.01
C ILE A 57 -28.66 -19.75 9.57
N HIS A 58 -28.06 -20.74 8.91
CA HIS A 58 -26.72 -21.20 9.25
C HIS A 58 -25.66 -20.48 8.41
N PRO A 59 -24.73 -19.73 9.03
CA PRO A 59 -23.69 -19.04 8.28
C PRO A 59 -22.73 -20.05 7.62
N GLN A 60 -22.40 -19.80 6.37
CA GLN A 60 -21.41 -20.57 5.64
C GLN A 60 -20.01 -20.29 6.20
N SER A 61 -19.16 -21.33 6.27
CA SER A 61 -17.77 -21.12 6.67
C SER A 61 -16.99 -20.30 5.62
N LEU A 62 -16.05 -19.48 6.08
CA LEU A 62 -15.18 -18.68 5.20
C LEU A 62 -14.45 -19.56 4.17
N ALA A 63 -14.00 -20.75 4.58
CA ALA A 63 -13.30 -21.69 3.70
C ALA A 63 -14.21 -22.18 2.56
N GLN A 64 -15.46 -22.56 2.87
CA GLN A 64 -16.42 -22.95 1.84
C GLN A 64 -16.74 -21.77 0.90
N PHE A 65 -16.91 -20.57 1.43
CA PHE A 65 -17.22 -19.39 0.62
C PHE A 65 -16.10 -19.07 -0.38
N LEU A 66 -14.85 -19.10 0.08
CA LEU A 66 -13.67 -18.86 -0.77
C LEU A 66 -13.46 -19.98 -1.81
N ALA A 67 -13.85 -21.22 -1.50
CA ALA A 67 -13.78 -22.33 -2.46
C ALA A 67 -14.80 -22.16 -3.61
N LEU A 68 -15.98 -21.61 -3.32
CA LEU A 68 -17.01 -21.32 -4.33
C LEU A 68 -16.72 -20.05 -5.14
N ASN A 69 -15.94 -19.11 -4.58
CA ASN A 69 -15.63 -17.82 -5.19
C ASN A 69 -14.12 -17.66 -5.39
N PRO A 70 -13.49 -18.42 -6.31
CA PRO A 70 -12.06 -18.33 -6.54
C PRO A 70 -11.67 -16.98 -7.15
N ALA A 71 -10.45 -16.53 -6.84
CA ALA A 71 -9.95 -15.24 -7.33
C ALA A 71 -9.96 -15.16 -8.87
N THR A 72 -10.60 -14.13 -9.39
CA THR A 72 -10.73 -13.86 -10.82
C THR A 72 -9.39 -13.43 -11.44
N VAL A 73 -9.30 -13.49 -12.77
CA VAL A 73 -8.12 -13.01 -13.49
C VAL A 73 -7.88 -11.52 -13.22
N GLN A 74 -8.94 -10.72 -13.13
CA GLN A 74 -8.87 -9.30 -12.82
C GLN A 74 -8.25 -9.04 -11.44
N GLU A 75 -8.66 -9.79 -10.42
CA GLU A 75 -8.14 -9.66 -9.05
C GLU A 75 -6.65 -10.00 -8.98
N LYS A 76 -6.19 -11.02 -9.73
CA LYS A 76 -4.77 -11.40 -9.79
C LYS A 76 -3.92 -10.31 -10.43
N TRP A 77 -4.38 -9.74 -11.55
CA TRP A 77 -3.70 -8.61 -12.19
C TRP A 77 -3.71 -7.36 -11.30
N PHE A 78 -4.85 -7.05 -10.69
CA PHE A 78 -4.95 -5.94 -9.75
C PHE A 78 -3.99 -6.10 -8.58
N ALA A 79 -3.89 -7.30 -7.98
CA ALA A 79 -2.97 -7.56 -6.87
C ALA A 79 -1.51 -7.28 -7.25
N GLY A 80 -1.09 -7.66 -8.47
CA GLY A 80 0.24 -7.34 -8.98
C GLY A 80 0.43 -5.84 -9.24
N LEU A 81 -0.50 -5.22 -9.97
CA LEU A 81 -0.44 -3.80 -10.32
C LEU A 81 -0.58 -2.87 -9.10
N TYR A 82 -1.13 -3.36 -7.99
CA TYR A 82 -1.25 -2.60 -6.75
C TYR A 82 0.12 -2.07 -6.26
N PHE A 83 1.19 -2.83 -6.49
CA PHE A 83 2.56 -2.44 -6.13
C PHE A 83 3.14 -1.30 -6.98
N ALA A 84 2.49 -0.90 -8.08
CA ALA A 84 2.88 0.29 -8.82
C ALA A 84 2.64 1.57 -7.98
N LYS A 85 1.62 1.59 -7.12
CA LYS A 85 1.31 2.75 -6.27
C LYS A 85 2.46 3.15 -5.33
N PRO A 86 3.00 2.27 -4.48
CA PRO A 86 4.12 2.63 -3.62
C PRO A 86 5.35 3.05 -4.44
N ALA A 87 5.61 2.43 -5.60
CA ALA A 87 6.71 2.85 -6.48
C ALA A 87 6.54 4.30 -6.95
N ILE A 88 5.34 4.69 -7.40
CA ILE A 88 5.04 6.07 -7.81
C ILE A 88 5.26 7.07 -6.66
N PHE A 89 4.79 6.74 -5.46
CA PHE A 89 4.93 7.59 -4.26
C PHE A 89 6.38 7.78 -3.80
N VAL A 90 7.28 6.88 -4.16
CA VAL A 90 8.71 7.01 -3.83
C VAL A 90 9.47 7.66 -4.98
N VAL A 91 9.28 7.16 -6.20
CA VAL A 91 10.10 7.54 -7.35
C VAL A 91 9.82 8.96 -7.82
N LEU A 92 8.55 9.37 -7.94
CA LEU A 92 8.26 10.71 -8.46
C LEU A 92 8.73 11.82 -7.52
N PRO A 93 8.43 11.81 -6.21
CA PRO A 93 8.95 12.84 -5.31
C PRO A 93 10.47 12.84 -5.27
N PHE A 94 11.09 11.67 -5.22
CA PHE A 94 12.55 11.56 -5.25
C PHE A 94 13.15 12.18 -6.51
N PHE A 95 12.61 11.85 -7.68
CA PHE A 95 13.03 12.42 -8.96
C PHE A 95 12.97 13.96 -8.95
N TRP A 96 11.85 14.54 -8.52
CA TRP A 96 11.67 15.99 -8.51
C TRP A 96 12.56 16.69 -7.47
N ILE A 97 12.71 16.11 -6.29
CA ILE A 97 13.60 16.63 -5.24
C ILE A 97 15.06 16.65 -5.75
N MET A 98 15.52 15.53 -6.31
CA MET A 98 16.88 15.43 -6.85
C MET A 98 17.12 16.40 -8.01
N THR A 99 16.14 16.53 -8.90
CA THR A 99 16.20 17.50 -9.99
C THR A 99 16.32 18.93 -9.45
N GLY A 100 15.52 19.29 -8.44
CA GLY A 100 15.62 20.60 -7.79
C GLY A 100 16.98 20.85 -7.14
N ILE A 101 17.53 19.86 -6.43
CA ILE A 101 18.86 19.95 -5.81
C ILE A 101 19.94 20.20 -6.87
N VAL A 102 19.95 19.43 -7.96
CA VAL A 102 20.92 19.59 -9.05
C VAL A 102 20.80 20.98 -9.68
N SER A 103 19.58 21.40 -10.02
CA SER A 103 19.32 22.71 -10.63
C SER A 103 19.77 23.89 -9.76
N LEU A 104 19.62 23.79 -8.43
CA LEU A 104 19.97 24.86 -7.50
C LEU A 104 21.45 24.85 -7.07
N THR A 105 22.19 23.79 -7.34
CA THR A 105 23.60 23.65 -6.92
C THR A 105 24.54 23.68 -8.12
N THR A 106 24.73 22.54 -8.77
CA THR A 106 25.69 22.35 -9.86
C THR A 106 25.15 22.84 -11.21
N GLY A 107 23.85 22.71 -11.43
CA GLY A 107 23.16 23.17 -12.63
C GLY A 107 23.02 24.69 -12.70
N TYR A 108 23.01 25.37 -11.54
CA TYR A 108 22.78 26.81 -11.47
C TYR A 108 23.88 27.61 -12.19
N GLY A 109 25.15 27.31 -11.89
CA GLY A 109 26.30 28.01 -12.51
C GLY A 109 26.37 27.79 -14.03
N ASN A 110 26.15 26.56 -14.49
CA ASN A 110 26.13 26.24 -15.91
C ASN A 110 24.95 26.92 -16.63
N GLY A 111 23.78 26.99 -15.98
CA GLY A 111 22.58 27.62 -16.52
C GLY A 111 22.74 29.14 -16.69
N ILE A 112 23.26 29.83 -15.67
CA ILE A 112 23.54 31.26 -15.75
C ILE A 112 24.60 31.57 -16.80
N GLY A 113 25.67 30.75 -16.87
CA GLY A 113 26.71 30.90 -17.88
C GLY A 113 26.16 30.79 -19.31
N LEU A 114 25.24 29.86 -19.56
CA LEU A 114 24.58 29.69 -20.85
C LEU A 114 23.65 30.86 -21.20
N MET A 115 22.91 31.41 -20.22
CA MET A 115 22.04 32.59 -20.42
C MET A 115 22.85 33.84 -20.75
N GLN A 116 23.96 34.06 -20.04
CA GLN A 116 24.87 35.18 -20.29
C GLN A 116 25.57 35.05 -21.67
N SER A 117 26.00 33.86 -22.06
CA SER A 117 26.64 33.65 -23.37
C SER A 117 25.68 33.78 -24.56
N THR A 118 24.38 33.64 -24.33
CA THR A 118 23.34 33.73 -25.37
C THR A 118 22.62 35.09 -25.36
N GLY A 119 23.00 36.02 -24.49
CA GLY A 119 22.40 37.37 -24.38
C GLY A 119 20.99 37.38 -23.79
N ALA A 120 20.58 36.28 -23.15
CA ALA A 120 19.25 36.10 -22.54
C ALA A 120 19.24 36.40 -21.03
N GLY A 121 20.30 37.00 -20.49
CA GLY A 121 20.50 37.29 -19.06
C GLY A 121 20.87 38.73 -18.80
#